data_AF-A0A7J9K9D3-F1
#
_entry.id   AF-A0A7J9K9D3-F1
#
_cell.length_a   1.000
_cell.length_b   1.000
_cell.length_c   1.000
_cell.angle_alpha   90.00
_cell.angle_beta   90.00
_cell.angle_gamma   90.00
#
_symmetry.space_group_name_H-M   'P 1'
#
loop_
_entity.id
_entity.type
_entity.pdbx_description
1 polymer ?
#
loop_
_entity_poly.entity_id
_entity_poly.type
_entity_poly.pdbx_seq_one_letter_code
_entity_poly.pdbx_strand_id
1 'polypeptide(L)'
;MPSTATPATATAAFVSKQKSAPKTAYKLWLAPQTSSGTSSNKTTHPTEKNVLKVTLFIENGDGVAFANNNQIHVNANYLGTYKGDLRREFNGVLYHKMTHIWQWDGNGQTSVRLIEGIADFVRLKANYIPSHWVQPGHGDRWDQRSDVTARFLEYYDGLRNGFVAELNKKMRSGYNAGYFVELLGKNC
;
A
#
# COMPACT_ATOMS: atom_id res chain seq x y z
N MET A 1 -13.85 0.84 -31.90
CA MET A 1 -13.09 1.79 -31.06
C MET A 1 -13.23 1.36 -29.61
N PRO A 2 -12.18 0.95 -28.90
CA PRO A 2 -12.36 0.46 -27.54
C PRO A 2 -12.29 1.62 -26.53
N SER A 3 -13.38 1.77 -25.79
CA SER A 3 -13.65 2.74 -24.72
C SER A 3 -12.51 2.85 -23.69
N THR A 4 -12.17 4.11 -23.35
CA THR A 4 -11.20 4.54 -22.35
C THR A 4 -11.76 4.36 -20.94
N ALA A 5 -11.47 3.23 -20.29
CA ALA A 5 -11.73 3.07 -18.86
C ALA A 5 -10.67 3.86 -18.07
N THR A 6 -10.98 5.09 -17.71
CA THR A 6 -10.23 5.83 -16.67
C THR A 6 -10.58 5.27 -15.28
N PRO A 7 -9.80 5.56 -14.21
CA PRO A 7 -10.16 5.17 -12.84
C PRO A 7 -11.59 5.59 -12.43
N ALA A 8 -12.16 6.62 -13.07
CA ALA A 8 -13.54 7.05 -12.89
C ALA A 8 -14.59 6.00 -13.32
N THR A 9 -14.27 5.15 -14.31
CA THR A 9 -15.17 4.08 -14.78
C THR A 9 -15.13 2.85 -13.86
N ALA A 10 -14.06 2.69 -13.08
CA ALA A 10 -13.91 1.60 -12.11
C ALA A 10 -14.72 1.80 -10.82
N THR A 11 -15.12 3.04 -10.51
CA THR A 11 -15.93 3.40 -9.33
C THR A 11 -17.29 2.67 -9.32
N ALA A 12 -17.95 2.54 -10.48
CA ALA A 12 -19.24 1.86 -10.59
C ALA A 12 -19.14 0.32 -10.45
N ALA A 13 -17.99 -0.26 -10.82
CA ALA A 13 -17.74 -1.70 -10.67
C ALA A 13 -17.38 -2.09 -9.22
N PHE A 14 -16.73 -1.18 -8.48
CA PHE A 14 -16.31 -1.38 -7.08
C PHE A 14 -17.51 -1.55 -6.12
N VAL A 15 -18.56 -0.75 -6.28
CA VAL A 15 -19.73 -0.76 -5.37
C VAL A 15 -20.59 -2.03 -5.54
N SER A 16 -20.52 -2.73 -6.68
CA SER A 16 -21.48 -3.80 -7.01
C SER A 16 -20.96 -5.24 -6.88
N LYS A 17 -19.65 -5.49 -6.76
CA LYS A 17 -19.10 -6.86 -6.85
C LYS A 17 -17.89 -7.13 -5.95
N GLN A 18 -18.09 -7.36 -4.66
CA GLN A 18 -17.13 -8.16 -3.86
C GLN A 18 -17.83 -8.95 -2.76
N LYS A 19 -18.15 -10.22 -3.05
CA LYS A 19 -18.26 -11.27 -2.03
C LYS A 19 -17.10 -12.23 -2.26
N SER A 20 -16.27 -12.37 -1.22
CA SER A 20 -15.13 -13.29 -1.05
C SER A 20 -13.98 -13.19 -2.07
N ALA A 21 -12.90 -12.50 -1.68
CA ALA A 21 -11.57 -12.67 -2.28
C ALA A 21 -10.64 -13.46 -1.32
N PRO A 22 -9.83 -14.41 -1.82
CA PRO A 22 -8.98 -15.27 -0.98
C PRO A 22 -7.74 -14.56 -0.41
N LYS A 23 -7.35 -15.00 0.81
CA LYS A 23 -6.38 -14.36 1.72
C LYS A 23 -4.90 -14.73 1.46
N THR A 24 -4.34 -14.47 0.28
CA THR A 24 -2.90 -14.79 0.09
C THR A 24 -2.17 -13.80 -0.81
N ALA A 25 -1.54 -12.78 -0.21
CA ALA A 25 -0.52 -11.95 -0.89
C ALA A 25 0.61 -11.47 0.04
N TYR A 26 0.89 -12.19 1.13
CA TYR A 26 1.89 -11.77 2.12
C TYR A 26 3.34 -12.06 1.70
N LYS A 27 3.57 -12.86 0.65
CA LYS A 27 4.91 -13.32 0.25
C LYS A 27 5.69 -12.38 -0.68
N LEU A 28 5.09 -11.29 -1.17
CA LEU A 28 5.73 -10.46 -2.20
C LEU A 28 6.42 -9.18 -1.70
N TRP A 29 6.08 -8.70 -0.51
CA TRP A 29 6.63 -7.44 0.05
C TRP A 29 7.56 -7.62 1.25
N LEU A 30 7.63 -8.82 1.87
CA LEU A 30 8.42 -9.04 3.10
C LEU A 30 9.13 -10.41 3.18
N ALA A 31 9.06 -11.27 2.16
CA ALA A 31 9.74 -12.57 2.18
C ALA A 31 10.99 -12.55 1.29
N PRO A 32 12.18 -12.89 1.81
CA PRO A 32 13.30 -13.29 0.96
C PRO A 32 12.85 -14.54 0.18
N GLN A 33 12.92 -14.49 -1.15
CA GLN A 33 12.82 -15.70 -1.95
C GLN A 33 14.12 -16.48 -1.74
N THR A 34 14.12 -17.50 -0.88
CA THR A 34 15.27 -18.38 -0.73
C THR A 34 15.38 -19.28 -1.95
N SER A 35 16.30 -18.98 -2.87
CA SER A 35 16.86 -19.98 -3.76
C SER A 35 18.08 -20.59 -3.08
N SER A 36 18.04 -21.90 -2.83
CA SER A 36 19.19 -22.69 -2.39
C SER A 36 20.33 -22.58 -3.41
N GLY A 37 21.37 -21.83 -3.06
CA GLY A 37 22.57 -21.69 -3.88
C GLY A 37 23.51 -20.64 -3.31
N THR A 38 24.64 -21.09 -2.78
CA THR A 38 25.76 -20.30 -2.28
C THR A 38 26.26 -19.28 -3.32
N SER A 39 25.96 -18.00 -3.08
CA SER A 39 26.79 -16.84 -3.46
C SER A 39 26.17 -15.60 -2.82
N SER A 40 27.01 -14.74 -2.26
CA SER A 40 26.66 -13.42 -1.71
C SER A 40 26.13 -12.49 -2.79
N ASN A 41 24.90 -12.71 -3.25
CA ASN A 41 24.18 -11.83 -4.16
C ASN A 41 23.01 -11.19 -3.41
N LYS A 42 23.18 -9.90 -3.12
CA LYS A 42 22.17 -9.03 -2.53
C LYS A 42 20.91 -9.05 -3.38
N THR A 43 19.84 -9.66 -2.87
CA THR A 43 18.55 -9.77 -3.53
C THR A 43 17.85 -8.41 -3.47
N THR A 44 18.09 -7.53 -4.46
CA THR A 44 17.26 -6.33 -4.63
C THR A 44 15.91 -6.75 -5.18
N HIS A 45 14.83 -6.54 -4.42
CA HIS A 45 13.47 -6.65 -4.94
C HIS A 45 13.30 -5.62 -6.08
N PRO A 46 12.96 -6.03 -7.32
CA PRO A 46 12.87 -5.10 -8.46
C PRO A 46 11.81 -4.00 -8.33
N THR A 47 10.97 -4.08 -7.29
CA THR A 47 9.82 -3.24 -7.02
C THR A 47 10.11 -2.11 -6.03
N GLU A 48 11.23 -2.14 -5.28
CA GLU A 48 11.47 -1.26 -4.12
C GLU A 48 12.67 -0.31 -4.32
N LYS A 49 12.70 0.78 -3.53
CA LYS A 49 13.86 1.67 -3.41
C LYS A 49 15.05 0.93 -2.77
N ASN A 50 16.28 1.23 -3.20
CA ASN A 50 17.50 0.71 -2.57
C ASN A 50 17.76 1.40 -1.23
N VAL A 51 17.10 0.94 -0.17
CA VAL A 51 17.20 1.47 1.19
C VAL A 51 17.99 0.49 2.05
N LEU A 52 19.16 0.90 2.55
CA LEU A 52 20.06 0.04 3.34
C LEU A 52 19.84 0.14 4.84
N LYS A 53 19.28 1.26 5.30
CA LYS A 53 19.05 1.55 6.70
C LYS A 53 17.75 2.32 6.83
N VAL A 54 16.91 1.88 7.74
CA VAL A 54 15.75 2.63 8.23
C VAL A 54 15.98 2.93 9.71
N THR A 55 15.77 4.16 10.13
CA THR A 55 15.86 4.55 11.54
C THR A 55 14.48 4.81 12.10
N LEU A 56 14.18 4.28 13.28
CA LEU A 56 12.91 4.50 13.98
C LEU A 56 13.18 5.35 15.22
N PHE A 57 12.45 6.45 15.33
CA PHE A 57 12.41 7.32 16.51
C PHE A 57 11.04 7.22 17.17
N ILE A 58 11.03 7.17 18.50
CA ILE A 58 9.83 7.37 19.32
C ILE A 58 10.08 8.62 20.13
N GLU A 59 9.34 9.68 19.83
CA GLU A 59 9.59 11.01 20.37
C GLU A 59 8.29 11.81 20.49
N ASN A 60 8.30 12.87 21.28
CA ASN A 60 7.14 13.74 21.40
C ASN A 60 7.00 14.60 20.14
N GLY A 61 5.77 14.69 19.62
CA GLY A 61 5.46 15.54 18.49
C GLY A 61 3.96 15.65 18.25
N ASP A 62 3.59 15.91 17.01
CA ASP A 62 2.20 16.04 16.55
C ASP A 62 1.74 14.85 15.72
N GLY A 63 0.42 14.65 15.66
CA GLY A 63 -0.18 13.57 14.89
C GLY A 63 0.18 12.17 15.40
N VAL A 64 0.11 11.18 14.52
CA VAL A 64 0.36 9.76 14.85
C VAL A 64 1.83 9.40 14.61
N ALA A 65 2.29 9.63 13.39
CA ALA A 65 3.65 9.34 12.94
C ALA A 65 3.91 10.00 11.58
N PHE A 66 5.17 10.18 11.22
CA PHE A 66 5.58 10.56 9.86
C PHE A 66 6.81 9.75 9.42
N ALA A 67 7.08 9.77 8.11
CA ALA A 67 8.25 9.12 7.54
C ALA A 67 8.90 10.02 6.48
N ASN A 68 10.21 10.21 6.57
CA ASN A 68 11.00 11.00 5.64
C ASN A 68 12.47 10.53 5.66
N ASN A 69 13.21 10.66 4.56
CA ASN A 69 14.66 10.37 4.52
C ASN A 69 15.07 9.02 5.16
N ASN A 70 14.30 7.95 4.93
CA ASN A 70 14.49 6.63 5.54
C ASN A 70 14.42 6.63 7.09
N GLN A 71 13.69 7.58 7.65
CA GLN A 71 13.40 7.69 9.07
C GLN A 71 11.90 7.58 9.27
N ILE A 72 11.51 6.92 10.35
CA ILE A 72 10.14 6.82 10.82
C ILE A 72 10.12 7.44 12.21
N HIS A 73 9.23 8.40 12.42
CA HIS A 73 9.06 9.09 13.68
C HIS A 73 7.65 8.79 14.18
N VAL A 74 7.54 8.11 15.32
CA VAL A 74 6.26 7.76 15.95
C VAL A 74 6.06 8.63 17.17
N ASN A 75 4.91 9.29 17.27
CA ASN A 75 4.61 10.23 18.33
C ASN A 75 4.36 9.49 19.67
N ALA A 76 5.25 9.70 20.64
CA ALA A 76 5.13 9.12 21.98
C ALA A 76 3.87 9.59 22.72
N ASN A 77 3.39 10.81 22.50
CA ASN A 77 2.15 11.31 23.09
C ASN A 77 0.93 10.56 22.57
N TYR A 78 0.90 10.23 21.27
CA TYR A 78 -0.14 9.39 20.68
C TYR A 78 -0.12 7.99 21.29
N LEU A 79 1.06 7.37 21.39
CA LEU A 79 1.19 6.03 21.99
C LEU A 79 0.75 6.01 23.46
N GLY A 80 1.13 7.03 24.25
CA GLY A 80 0.78 7.13 25.66
C GLY A 80 -0.71 7.36 25.94
N THR A 81 -1.44 7.93 24.97
CA THR A 81 -2.88 8.24 25.11
C THR A 81 -3.79 7.25 24.40
N TYR A 82 -3.25 6.39 23.53
CA TYR A 82 -4.02 5.44 22.74
C TYR A 82 -4.87 4.51 23.62
N LYS A 83 -6.13 4.31 23.23
CA LYS A 83 -7.08 3.42 23.90
C LYS A 83 -7.36 2.22 23.01
N GLY A 84 -6.96 1.03 23.44
CA GLY A 84 -7.14 -0.22 22.71
C GLY A 84 -5.87 -1.08 22.72
N ASP A 85 -5.74 -1.94 21.70
CA ASP A 85 -4.55 -2.76 21.52
C ASP A 85 -3.40 -1.92 20.92
N LEU A 86 -2.61 -1.31 21.81
CA LEU A 86 -1.46 -0.47 21.45
C LEU A 86 -0.44 -1.21 20.58
N ARG A 87 -0.20 -2.49 20.85
CA ARG A 87 0.77 -3.29 20.08
C ARG A 87 0.30 -3.46 18.64
N ARG A 88 -0.99 -3.77 18.46
CA ARG A 88 -1.61 -3.88 17.14
C ARG A 88 -1.62 -2.55 16.39
N GLU A 89 -1.92 -1.44 17.07
CA GLU A 89 -1.87 -0.11 16.46
C GLU A 89 -0.46 0.26 16.03
N PHE A 90 0.51 0.16 16.95
CA PHE A 90 1.90 0.50 16.68
C PHE A 90 2.45 -0.29 15.50
N ASN A 91 2.19 -1.60 15.46
CA ASN A 91 2.56 -2.43 14.31
C ASN A 91 1.86 -1.92 13.03
N GLY A 92 0.56 -1.64 13.06
CA GLY A 92 -0.16 -1.11 11.91
C GLY A 92 0.42 0.20 11.38
N VAL A 93 0.72 1.15 12.28
CA VAL A 93 1.40 2.42 11.95
C VAL A 93 2.77 2.16 11.34
N LEU A 94 3.55 1.24 11.91
CA LEU A 94 4.89 0.92 11.40
C LEU A 94 4.83 0.31 9.99
N TYR A 95 3.89 -0.59 9.70
CA TYR A 95 3.71 -1.15 8.35
C TYR A 95 3.35 -0.05 7.34
N HIS A 96 2.41 0.83 7.70
CA HIS A 96 2.04 1.97 6.86
C HIS A 96 3.26 2.89 6.60
N LYS A 97 3.99 3.30 7.66
CA LYS A 97 5.12 4.23 7.51
C LYS A 97 6.34 3.60 6.83
N MET A 98 6.58 2.32 7.05
CA MET A 98 7.61 1.58 6.32
C MET A 98 7.29 1.51 4.82
N THR A 99 6.01 1.41 4.45
CA THR A 99 5.61 1.43 3.04
C THR A 99 6.02 2.74 2.35
N HIS A 100 5.88 3.90 3.00
CA HIS A 100 6.36 5.17 2.44
C HIS A 100 7.87 5.19 2.15
N ILE A 101 8.66 4.44 2.92
CA ILE A 101 10.12 4.37 2.72
C ILE A 101 10.46 3.63 1.42
N TRP A 102 9.75 2.54 1.12
CA TRP A 102 10.07 1.68 -0.03
C TRP A 102 9.24 1.97 -1.28
N GLN A 103 8.05 2.57 -1.14
CA GLN A 103 7.19 2.87 -2.28
C GLN A 103 7.75 4.00 -3.14
N TRP A 104 7.52 3.92 -4.43
CA TRP A 104 7.77 5.00 -5.38
C TRP A 104 6.60 5.97 -5.38
N ASP A 105 6.90 7.26 -5.51
CA ASP A 105 5.89 8.33 -5.53
C ASP A 105 5.57 8.84 -6.95
N GLY A 106 6.07 8.16 -7.99
CA GLY A 106 5.87 8.61 -9.36
C GLY A 106 6.61 9.90 -9.68
N ASN A 107 7.81 10.14 -9.10
CA ASN A 107 8.51 11.43 -9.21
C ASN A 107 7.62 12.61 -8.75
N GLY A 108 6.87 12.41 -7.67
CA GLY A 108 5.91 13.38 -7.14
C GLY A 108 4.64 13.57 -7.97
N GLN A 109 4.44 12.82 -9.06
CA GLN A 109 3.23 12.92 -9.90
C GLN A 109 2.06 12.10 -9.36
N THR A 110 2.31 11.19 -8.41
CA THR A 110 1.26 10.39 -7.80
C THR A 110 0.48 11.22 -6.79
N SER A 111 -0.85 11.14 -6.85
CA SER A 111 -1.69 11.81 -5.86
C SER A 111 -1.38 11.31 -4.45
N VAL A 112 -1.38 12.23 -3.46
CA VAL A 112 -1.23 11.89 -2.03
C VAL A 112 -2.19 10.78 -1.62
N ARG A 113 -3.43 10.81 -2.12
CA ARG A 113 -4.43 9.79 -1.80
C ARG A 113 -4.02 8.38 -2.21
N LEU A 114 -3.41 8.19 -3.37
CA LEU A 114 -2.95 6.88 -3.82
C LEU A 114 -1.71 6.44 -3.02
N ILE A 115 -0.81 7.37 -2.70
CA ILE A 115 0.37 7.14 -1.84
C ILE A 115 -0.03 6.67 -0.44
N GLU A 116 -1.00 7.33 0.19
CA GLU A 116 -1.56 6.90 1.48
C GLU A 116 -2.34 5.58 1.35
N GLY A 117 -3.08 5.40 0.25
CA GLY A 117 -3.84 4.19 -0.02
C GLY A 117 -2.98 2.94 -0.21
N ILE A 118 -1.81 3.05 -0.83
CA ILE A 118 -0.85 1.95 -0.95
C ILE A 118 -0.27 1.58 0.43
N ALA A 119 0.08 2.58 1.24
CA ALA A 119 0.53 2.36 2.61
C ALA A 119 -0.54 1.67 3.47
N ASP A 120 -1.80 2.10 3.35
CA ASP A 120 -2.93 1.47 4.03
C ASP A 120 -3.27 0.08 3.47
N PHE A 121 -3.08 -0.16 2.17
CA PHE A 121 -3.19 -1.50 1.58
C PHE A 121 -2.18 -2.47 2.21
N VAL A 122 -0.92 -2.07 2.39
CA VAL A 122 0.08 -2.94 3.03
C VAL A 122 -0.30 -3.22 4.49
N ARG A 123 -0.72 -2.19 5.25
CA ARG A 123 -1.25 -2.35 6.61
C ARG A 123 -2.44 -3.32 6.67
N LEU A 124 -3.35 -3.22 5.71
CA LEU A 124 -4.52 -4.09 5.56
C LEU A 124 -4.10 -5.54 5.31
N LYS A 125 -3.21 -5.78 4.32
CA LYS A 125 -2.75 -7.13 3.95
C LYS A 125 -1.93 -7.78 5.06
N ALA A 126 -1.28 -6.99 5.90
CA ALA A 126 -0.61 -7.43 7.13
C ALA A 126 -1.58 -7.71 8.29
N ASN A 127 -2.90 -7.59 8.06
CA ASN A 127 -3.96 -7.85 9.03
C ASN A 127 -3.96 -6.89 10.23
N TYR A 128 -3.50 -5.63 10.04
CA TYR A 128 -3.52 -4.55 11.04
C TYR A 128 -4.61 -3.51 10.77
N ILE A 129 -5.79 -3.99 10.34
CA ILE A 129 -6.95 -3.15 10.00
C ILE A 129 -7.53 -2.52 11.28
N PRO A 130 -7.62 -1.18 11.38
CA PRO A 130 -8.35 -0.49 12.44
C PRO A 130 -9.85 -0.79 12.39
N SER A 131 -10.49 -0.87 13.56
CA SER A 131 -11.93 -1.18 13.66
C SER A 131 -12.85 -0.16 12.99
N HIS A 132 -12.41 1.09 12.85
CA HIS A 132 -13.18 2.18 12.27
C HIS A 132 -13.04 2.30 10.74
N TRP A 133 -12.20 1.49 10.11
CA TRP A 133 -12.04 1.52 8.65
C TRP A 133 -13.29 1.03 7.94
N VAL A 134 -13.51 1.55 6.73
CA VAL A 134 -14.58 1.08 5.87
C VAL A 134 -14.48 -0.42 5.58
N GLN A 135 -15.64 -1.05 5.43
CA GLN A 135 -15.74 -2.42 4.95
C GLN A 135 -15.48 -2.48 3.43
N PRO A 136 -15.10 -3.66 2.89
CA PRO A 136 -14.99 -3.84 1.45
C PRO A 136 -16.27 -3.40 0.72
N GLY A 137 -16.11 -2.67 -0.39
CA GLY A 137 -17.23 -2.15 -1.21
C GLY A 137 -17.91 -0.88 -0.67
N HIS A 138 -17.49 -0.34 0.48
CA HIS A 138 -18.01 0.92 1.02
C HIS A 138 -17.18 2.13 0.56
N GLY A 139 -17.84 3.28 0.46
CA GLY A 139 -17.27 4.55 0.00
C GLY A 139 -17.90 5.02 -1.32
N ASP A 140 -17.95 6.33 -1.54
CA ASP A 140 -18.60 6.94 -2.70
C ASP A 140 -17.61 7.08 -3.88
N ARG A 141 -16.33 7.28 -3.56
CA ARG A 141 -15.23 7.42 -4.52
C ARG A 141 -13.99 6.67 -4.02
N TRP A 142 -13.32 5.95 -4.91
CA TRP A 142 -12.18 5.10 -4.56
C TRP A 142 -11.03 5.87 -3.88
N ASP A 143 -10.88 7.16 -4.19
CA ASP A 143 -9.84 8.07 -3.70
C ASP A 143 -10.39 9.12 -2.71
N GLN A 144 -11.51 8.86 -2.02
CA GLN A 144 -12.04 9.82 -1.04
C GLN A 144 -11.30 9.80 0.30
N ARG A 145 -10.80 8.64 0.72
CA ARG A 145 -10.08 8.39 1.98
C ARG A 145 -9.09 7.24 1.76
N SER A 146 -8.01 7.19 2.54
CA SER A 146 -6.96 6.19 2.35
C SER A 146 -7.42 4.76 2.62
N ASP A 147 -8.31 4.55 3.60
CA ASP A 147 -8.93 3.25 3.88
C ASP A 147 -9.81 2.76 2.73
N VAL A 148 -10.56 3.67 2.09
CA VAL A 148 -11.33 3.37 0.87
C VAL A 148 -10.38 3.01 -0.29
N THR A 149 -9.31 3.78 -0.49
CA THR A 149 -8.30 3.48 -1.50
C THR A 149 -7.64 2.11 -1.26
N ALA A 150 -7.34 1.77 0.00
CA ALA A 150 -6.75 0.48 0.36
C ALA A 150 -7.69 -0.69 0.03
N ARG A 151 -8.99 -0.55 0.27
CA ARG A 151 -10.01 -1.54 -0.13
C ARG A 151 -10.14 -1.65 -1.65
N PHE A 152 -10.08 -0.53 -2.35
CA PHE A 152 -10.05 -0.51 -3.81
C PHE A 152 -8.82 -1.26 -4.36
N LEU A 153 -7.64 -1.03 -3.78
CA LEU A 153 -6.42 -1.74 -4.15
C LEU A 153 -6.48 -3.24 -3.78
N GLU A 154 -7.11 -3.60 -2.65
CA GLU A 154 -7.40 -4.99 -2.27
C GLU A 154 -8.24 -5.71 -3.33
N TYR A 155 -9.24 -5.04 -3.91
CA TYR A 155 -10.01 -5.59 -5.02
C TYR A 155 -9.15 -5.85 -6.26
N TYR A 156 -8.35 -4.87 -6.69
CA TYR A 156 -7.50 -5.01 -7.87
C TYR A 156 -6.43 -6.10 -7.69
N ASP A 157 -5.83 -6.21 -6.51
CA ASP A 157 -4.91 -7.28 -6.15
C ASP A 157 -5.60 -8.66 -6.15
N GLY A 158 -6.90 -8.70 -5.81
CA GLY A 158 -7.72 -9.90 -5.94
C GLY A 158 -8.05 -10.28 -7.39
N LEU A 159 -8.13 -9.32 -8.31
CA LEU A 159 -8.30 -9.57 -9.75
C LEU A 159 -7.01 -10.06 -10.41
N ARG A 160 -5.88 -9.48 -10.02
CA ARG A 160 -4.55 -9.89 -10.48
C ARG A 160 -3.60 -9.89 -9.28
N ASN A 161 -3.19 -11.08 -8.85
CA ASN A 161 -2.24 -11.23 -7.76
C ASN A 161 -0.96 -10.41 -8.03
N GLY A 162 -0.56 -9.59 -7.06
CA GLY A 162 0.63 -8.75 -7.16
C GLY A 162 0.40 -7.43 -7.91
N PHE A 163 -0.85 -7.07 -8.22
CA PHE A 163 -1.19 -5.83 -8.92
C PHE A 163 -0.55 -4.60 -8.27
N VAL A 164 -0.66 -4.47 -6.95
CA VAL A 164 -0.15 -3.28 -6.22
C VAL A 164 1.38 -3.22 -6.24
N ALA A 165 2.05 -4.38 -6.21
CA ALA A 165 3.51 -4.44 -6.31
C ALA A 165 4.00 -3.99 -7.69
N GLU A 166 3.33 -4.43 -8.76
CA GLU A 166 3.64 -3.99 -10.13
C GLU A 166 3.25 -2.52 -10.38
N LEU A 167 2.17 -2.03 -9.76
CA LEU A 167 1.84 -0.61 -9.75
C LEU A 167 2.98 0.21 -9.13
N ASN A 168 3.44 -0.17 -7.93
CA ASN A 168 4.56 0.48 -7.27
C ASN A 168 5.82 0.50 -8.14
N LYS A 169 6.13 -0.63 -8.80
CA LYS A 169 7.26 -0.72 -9.74
C LYS A 169 7.12 0.23 -10.93
N LYS A 170 5.94 0.33 -11.54
CA LYS A 170 5.69 1.26 -12.65
C LYS A 170 5.79 2.72 -12.20
N MET A 171 5.51 3.00 -10.92
CA MET A 171 5.66 4.34 -10.35
C MET A 171 7.13 4.78 -10.16
N ARG A 172 8.12 3.95 -10.49
CA ARG A 172 9.54 4.26 -10.26
C ARG A 172 10.02 5.55 -10.93
N SER A 173 9.48 5.92 -12.08
CA SER A 173 9.95 7.06 -12.88
C SER A 173 8.86 8.06 -13.26
N GLY A 174 7.66 7.91 -12.72
CA GLY A 174 6.50 8.73 -13.09
C GLY A 174 5.20 8.03 -12.74
N TYR A 175 4.08 8.74 -12.82
CA TYR A 175 2.76 8.16 -12.61
C TYR A 175 1.81 8.47 -13.76
N ASN A 176 1.06 7.46 -14.19
CA ASN A 176 -0.03 7.61 -15.14
C ASN A 176 -1.23 6.79 -14.66
N ALA A 177 -2.42 7.40 -14.67
CA ALA A 177 -3.66 6.73 -14.27
C ALA A 177 -3.99 5.49 -15.14
N GLY A 178 -3.50 5.45 -16.38
CA GLY A 178 -3.60 4.32 -17.30
C GLY A 178 -2.88 3.06 -16.82
N TYR A 179 -1.95 3.15 -15.86
CA TYR A 179 -1.29 1.97 -15.28
C TYR A 179 -2.30 0.96 -14.70
N PHE A 180 -3.44 1.41 -14.18
CA PHE A 180 -4.47 0.51 -13.68
C PHE A 180 -5.06 -0.38 -14.78
N VAL A 181 -5.25 0.18 -15.98
CA VAL A 181 -5.77 -0.55 -17.14
C VAL A 181 -4.68 -1.47 -17.71
N GLU A 182 -3.47 -0.93 -17.89
CA GLU A 182 -2.32 -1.70 -18.39
C GLU A 182 -2.05 -2.93 -17.51
N LEU A 183 -2.13 -2.78 -16.19
CA LEU A 183 -1.86 -3.85 -15.25
C LEU A 183 -3.02 -4.84 -15.11
N LEU A 184 -4.28 -4.49 -15.36
CA LEU A 184 -5.33 -5.51 -15.44
C LEU A 184 -5.29 -6.30 -16.77
N GLY A 185 -4.58 -5.77 -17.76
CA GLY A 185 -4.42 -6.37 -19.07
C GLY A 185 -5.52 -5.96 -20.04
N LYS A 186 -5.08 -5.54 -21.23
CA LYS A 186 -5.66 -6.04 -22.47
C LYS A 186 -4.63 -6.98 -23.06
N ASN A 187 -4.90 -8.28 -22.96
CA ASN A 187 -4.36 -9.37 -23.77
C ASN A 187 -5.47 -10.44 -23.63
N CYS A 188 -6.54 -10.46 -24.42
CA CYS A 188 -6.67 -10.35 -25.88
C CYS A 188 -7.87 -9.46 -26.28
#